data_AF-A0A8S2LTM9-F1
#
_entry.id   AF-A0A8S2LTM9-F1
#
_cell.length_a   1.000
_cell.length_b   1.000
_cell.length_c   1.000
_cell.angle_alpha   90.00
_cell.angle_beta   90.00
_cell.angle_gamma   90.00
#
_symmetry.space_group_name_H-M   'P 1'
#
loop_
_entity.id
_entity.type
_entity.pdbx_description
1 polymer ?
#
loop_
_entity_poly.entity_id
_entity_poly.type
_entity_poly.pdbx_seq_one_letter_code
_entity_poly.pdbx_strand_id
1 'polypeptide(L)'
;MLSRSSKVLFLEISVFFTLNEDCLYAVSGRLRQSRAMGFTFSVHPESFDQLITTWEPNDKFGDPHDLTLSVNGRLLYVGEIRANRIDSFNVLN
;
A
#
# COMPACT_ATOMS: atom_id res chain seq x y z
N MET A 1 -22.17 8.68 -33.58
CA MET A 1 -21.03 9.17 -32.77
C MET A 1 -21.19 8.55 -31.38
N LEU A 2 -20.41 7.52 -31.06
CA LEU A 2 -20.55 6.75 -29.81
C LEU A 2 -19.91 7.53 -28.65
N SER A 3 -20.73 7.89 -27.66
CA SER A 3 -20.31 8.47 -26.39
C SER A 3 -19.39 7.49 -25.66
N ARG A 4 -18.12 7.86 -25.45
CA ARG A 4 -17.22 7.14 -24.57
C ARG A 4 -17.55 7.57 -23.14
N SER A 5 -18.23 6.71 -22.38
CA SER A 5 -18.27 6.84 -20.92
C SER A 5 -16.85 6.73 -20.37
N SER A 6 -16.30 7.84 -19.92
CA SER A 6 -15.11 7.85 -19.07
C SER A 6 -15.47 7.11 -17.78
N LYS A 7 -15.00 5.87 -17.63
CA LYS A 7 -15.03 5.17 -16.34
C LYS A 7 -13.98 5.84 -15.46
N VAL A 8 -14.42 6.67 -14.52
CA VAL A 8 -13.57 7.12 -13.43
C VAL A 8 -13.23 5.90 -12.60
N LEU A 9 -11.95 5.51 -12.60
CA LEU A 9 -11.42 4.45 -11.76
C LEU A 9 -10.99 5.10 -10.45
N PHE A 10 -11.80 4.94 -9.41
CA PHE A 10 -11.34 5.26 -8.06
C PHE A 10 -10.35 4.18 -7.65
N LEU A 11 -9.06 4.52 -7.61
CA LEU A 11 -8.08 3.72 -6.89
C LEU A 11 -8.12 4.17 -5.43
N GLU A 12 -8.61 3.31 -4.56
CA GLU A 12 -8.38 3.43 -3.13
C GLU A 12 -6.94 2.97 -2.89
N ILE A 13 -6.01 3.92 -2.86
CA ILE A 13 -4.64 3.71 -2.45
C ILE A 13 -4.37 4.68 -1.31
N SER A 14 -3.81 4.17 -0.22
CA SER A 14 -3.01 5.00 0.69
C SER A 14 -1.53 4.76 0.42
N VAL A 15 -0.76 5.83 0.48
CA VAL A 15 0.69 5.84 0.27
C VAL A 15 1.34 6.53 1.45
N PHE A 16 2.46 5.96 1.90
CA PHE A 16 3.34 6.58 2.88
C PHE A 16 4.77 6.49 2.39
N PHE A 17 5.49 7.60 2.49
CA PHE A 17 6.87 7.70 2.07
C PHE A 17 7.77 7.99 3.26
N THR A 18 8.91 7.31 3.34
CA THR A 18 9.96 7.58 4.32
C THR A 18 11.25 7.95 3.60
N LEU A 19 11.85 9.07 3.99
CA LEU A 19 13.08 9.60 3.37
C LEU A 19 14.34 8.81 3.74
N ASN A 20 14.27 7.99 4.78
CA ASN A 20 15.45 7.45 5.45
C ASN A 20 15.99 6.18 4.76
N GLU A 21 15.13 5.52 3.97
CA GLU A 21 15.33 4.15 3.50
C GLU A 21 15.07 4.02 1.99
N ASP A 22 14.94 5.14 1.28
CA ASP A 22 14.63 5.19 -0.16
C ASP A 22 13.50 4.25 -0.60
N CYS A 23 12.50 4.07 0.28
CA CYS A 23 11.37 3.18 0.08
C CYS A 23 10.03 3.94 0.18
N LEU A 24 9.15 3.65 -0.78
CA LEU A 24 7.75 4.05 -0.76
C LEU A 24 6.90 2.83 -0.41
N TYR A 25 6.12 2.95 0.66
CA TYR A 25 5.15 1.93 1.07
C TYR A 25 3.76 2.35 0.59
N ALA A 26 3.01 1.40 0.05
CA ALA A 26 1.65 1.63 -0.39
C ALA A 26 0.78 0.43 -0.04
N VAL A 27 -0.51 0.69 0.17
CA VAL A 27 -1.52 -0.37 0.26
C VAL A 27 -2.63 -0.06 -0.73
N SER A 28 -3.08 -1.09 -1.45
CA SER A 28 -4.24 -0.99 -2.32
C SER A 28 -5.49 -1.53 -1.64
N GLY A 29 -6.60 -0.84 -1.85
CA GLY A 29 -7.94 -1.38 -1.62
C GLY A 29 -8.30 -2.46 -2.63
N ARG A 30 -9.44 -3.10 -2.40
CA ARG A 30 -9.94 -4.17 -3.27
C ARG A 30 -10.68 -3.58 -4.47
N LEU A 31 -10.19 -3.83 -5.68
CA LEU A 31 -10.84 -3.34 -6.90
C LEU A 31 -11.37 -4.50 -7.75
N ARG A 32 -12.70 -4.70 -7.75
CA ARG A 32 -13.38 -5.77 -8.49
C ARG A 32 -12.82 -7.16 -8.12
N GLN A 33 -12.02 -7.75 -9.01
CA GLN A 33 -11.42 -9.08 -8.86
C GLN A 33 -9.98 -9.01 -8.32
N SER A 34 -9.36 -7.83 -8.24
CA SER A 34 -8.04 -7.71 -7.64
C SER A 34 -8.14 -7.80 -6.12
N ARG A 35 -7.20 -8.53 -5.51
CA ARG A 35 -7.02 -8.51 -4.06
C ARG A 35 -6.31 -7.22 -3.63
N ALA A 36 -6.64 -6.76 -2.43
CA ALA A 36 -5.86 -5.75 -1.73
C ALA A 36 -4.46 -6.30 -1.41
N MET A 37 -3.44 -5.45 -1.46
CA MET A 37 -2.05 -5.85 -1.32
C MET A 37 -1.20 -4.66 -0.84
N GLY A 38 -0.19 -4.95 -0.02
CA GLY A 38 0.84 -4.00 0.33
C GLY A 38 2.01 -4.08 -0.67
N PHE A 39 2.62 -2.94 -0.96
CA PHE A 39 3.72 -2.80 -1.90
C PHE A 39 4.85 -2.00 -1.27
N THR A 40 6.07 -2.34 -1.66
CA THR A 40 7.26 -1.54 -1.37
C THR A 40 7.97 -1.26 -2.67
N PHE A 41 8.15 0.02 -3.00
CA PHE A 41 8.87 0.49 -4.18
C PHE A 41 10.14 1.21 -3.76
N SER A 42 11.18 1.09 -4.58
CA SER A 42 12.36 1.95 -4.44
C SER A 42 12.08 3.34 -5.00
N VAL A 43 12.54 4.37 -4.29
CA VAL A 43 12.62 5.74 -4.80
C VAL A 43 14.07 6.22 -4.97
N HIS A 44 15.05 5.33 -4.76
CA HIS A 44 16.46 5.63 -4.98
C HIS A 44 16.67 5.95 -6.47
N PRO A 45 17.48 6.96 -6.86
CA PRO A 45 17.60 7.39 -8.25
C PRO A 45 17.98 6.29 -9.26
N GLU A 46 18.78 5.31 -8.83
CA GLU A 46 19.24 4.21 -9.70
C GLU A 46 18.24 3.07 -9.86
N SER A 47 17.26 2.97 -8.96
CA SER A 47 16.25 1.89 -8.93
C SER A 47 14.83 2.45 -8.80
N PHE A 48 14.65 3.72 -9.15
CA PHE A 48 13.38 4.43 -9.00
C PHE A 48 12.28 3.67 -9.73
N ASP A 49 11.12 3.51 -9.10
CA ASP A 49 9.95 2.75 -9.56
C ASP A 49 10.02 1.22 -9.42
N GLN A 50 11.18 0.67 -9.06
CA GLN A 50 11.33 -0.76 -8.92
C GLN A 50 10.49 -1.29 -7.75
N LEU A 51 9.62 -2.26 -8.03
CA LEU A 51 8.93 -3.02 -7.01
C LEU A 51 9.94 -3.92 -6.27
N ILE A 52 10.13 -3.66 -4.98
CA ILE A 52 11.01 -4.44 -4.11
C ILE A 52 10.28 -5.69 -3.63
N THR A 53 9.05 -5.53 -3.11
CA THR A 53 8.26 -6.65 -2.60
C THR A 53 6.77 -6.33 -2.53
N THR A 54 5.99 -7.38 -2.33
CA THR A 54 4.56 -7.32 -1.98
C THR A 54 4.33 -8.05 -0.66
N TRP A 55 3.40 -7.56 0.15
CA TRP A 55 3.12 -8.10 1.49
C TRP A 55 1.63 -8.01 1.82
N GLU A 56 1.17 -8.92 2.69
CA GLU A 56 -0.21 -8.98 3.16
C GLU A 56 -0.24 -9.71 4.52
N PRO A 57 -1.26 -9.48 5.38
CA PRO A 57 -1.41 -10.25 6.59
C PRO A 57 -1.80 -11.70 6.26
N ASN A 58 -1.62 -12.61 7.22
CA ASN A 58 -1.88 -14.04 7.01
C ASN A 58 -3.31 -14.32 6.56
N ASP A 59 -4.27 -13.59 7.12
CA ASP A 59 -5.70 -13.68 6.83
C ASP A 59 -6.16 -12.74 5.69
N LYS A 60 -5.20 -12.12 4.99
CA LYS A 60 -5.39 -11.22 3.85
C LYS A 60 -6.08 -9.91 4.22
N PHE A 61 -5.77 -8.89 3.44
CA PHE A 61 -6.46 -7.60 3.54
C PHE A 61 -7.93 -7.70 3.14
N GLY A 62 -8.80 -7.07 3.92
CA GLY A 62 -10.21 -6.87 3.60
C GLY A 62 -10.43 -5.51 2.93
N ASP A 63 -10.23 -4.45 3.70
CA ASP A 63 -10.47 -3.06 3.31
C ASP A 63 -9.41 -2.11 3.93
N PRO A 64 -8.11 -2.28 3.55
CA PRO A 64 -7.04 -1.43 4.05
C PRO A 64 -7.15 -0.05 3.42
N HIS A 65 -7.02 0.98 4.25
CA HIS A 65 -7.26 2.35 3.82
C HIS A 65 -6.17 3.31 4.25
N ASP A 66 -5.38 2.98 5.28
CA ASP A 66 -4.34 3.87 5.76
C ASP A 66 -3.10 3.11 6.18
N LEU A 67 -1.94 3.77 6.11
CA LEU A 67 -0.69 3.23 6.61
C LEU A 67 0.20 4.31 7.23
N THR A 68 0.95 3.91 8.25
CA THR A 68 1.90 4.80 8.95
C THR A 68 3.06 4.03 9.54
N LEU A 69 4.20 4.69 9.74
CA LEU A 69 5.34 4.11 10.43
C LEU A 69 5.27 4.32 11.94
N SER A 70 5.78 3.34 12.67
CA SER A 70 6.18 3.51 14.07
C SER A 70 7.24 4.61 14.21
N VAL A 71 7.32 5.20 15.42
CA VAL A 71 8.25 6.30 15.73
C VAL A 71 9.72 5.98 15.41
N ASN A 72 10.11 4.71 15.51
CA ASN A 72 11.47 4.27 15.23
C ASN A 72 11.68 3.76 13.79
N GLY A 73 10.65 3.84 12.93
CA GLY A 73 10.69 3.40 11.55
C GLY A 73 10.69 1.88 11.34
N ARG A 74 10.66 1.05 12.38
CA ARG A 74 10.85 -0.42 12.23
C ARG A 74 9.59 -1.17 11.88
N LEU A 75 8.44 -0.62 12.25
CA LEU A 75 7.13 -1.20 11.99
C LEU A 75 6.31 -0.29 11.10
N LEU A 76 5.62 -0.91 10.15
CA LEU A 76 4.57 -0.32 9.34
C LEU A 76 3.22 -0.79 9.87
N TYR A 77 2.34 0.13 10.19
CA TYR A 77 0.96 -0.14 10.60
C TYR A 77 0.02 0.09 9.44
N VAL A 78 -0.93 -0.82 9.25
CA VAL A 78 -2.01 -0.68 8.27
C VAL A 78 -3.35 -0.73 8.97
N GLY A 79 -4.15 0.32 8.79
CA GLY A 79 -5.52 0.41 9.30
C GLY A 79 -6.54 -0.11 8.30
N GLU A 80 -7.41 -1.01 8.74
CA GLU A 80 -8.54 -1.51 7.94
C GLU A 80 -9.87 -0.95 8.44
N ILE A 81 -10.67 -0.35 7.54
CA ILE A 81 -11.94 0.31 7.91
C ILE A 81 -12.99 -0.70 8.41
N ARG A 82 -13.23 -1.77 7.64
CA ARG A 82 -14.35 -2.69 7.92
C ARG A 82 -14.01 -3.80 8.89
N ALA A 83 -12.75 -4.24 8.90
CA ALA A 83 -12.28 -5.26 9.83
C ALA A 83 -12.05 -4.70 11.24
N ASN A 84 -11.99 -3.36 11.39
CA ASN A 84 -11.72 -2.67 12.65
C ASN A 84 -10.48 -3.23 13.36
N ARG A 85 -9.39 -3.39 12.60
CA ARG A 85 -8.11 -3.92 13.08
C ARG A 85 -6.95 -3.10 12.52
N ILE A 86 -5.81 -3.25 13.17
CA ILE A 86 -4.52 -2.71 12.73
C ILE A 86 -3.56 -3.89 12.61
N ASP A 87 -2.99 -4.06 11.43
CA ASP A 87 -1.93 -5.03 11.17
C ASP A 87 -0.56 -4.33 11.21
N SER A 88 0.47 -5.03 11.68
CA SER A 88 1.84 -4.50 11.76
C SER A 88 2.82 -5.37 10.98
N PHE A 89 3.70 -4.74 10.22
CA PHE A 89 4.71 -5.39 9.39
C PHE A 89 6.09 -4.87 9.74
N ASN A 90 7.10 -5.75 9.71
CA ASN A 90 8.49 -5.30 9.79
C ASN A 90 8.84 -4.56 8.50
N VAL A 91 9.45 -3.39 8.65
CA VAL A 91 10.04 -2.64 7.55
C VAL A 91 11.29 -3.38 7.07
N LEU A 92 11.46 -3.42 5.74
CA LEU A 92 12.65 -4.01 5.13
C LEU A 92 13.83 -3.07 5.42
N ASN A 93 14.80 -3.58 6.19
CA ASN A 93 16.10 -2.93 6.40
C ASN A 93 17.10 -3.41 5.36
#